data_AF-A0A6B3H1Z2-F1
#
_entry.id   AF-A0A6B3H1Z2-F1
#
_cell.length_a   1.000
_cell.length_b   1.000
_cell.length_c   1.000
_cell.angle_alpha   90.00
_cell.angle_beta   90.00
_cell.angle_gamma   90.00
#
_symmetry.space_group_name_H-M   'P 1'
#
loop_
_entity.id
_entity.type
_entity.pdbx_description
1 polymer ?
#
loop_
_entity_poly.entity_id
_entity_poly.type
_entity_poly.pdbx_seq_one_letter_code
_entity_poly.pdbx_strand_id
1 'polypeptide(L)'
;QVHNPHHKPLIVFTPKSMLRLKAAASSIEEFTSGGFRPVIGDASVKAEDVRKVVFVSGKLYYDLDAEREKRGDTETAIIRLERLYPLPGVEIQAEIAKYPNAEKYLWAQEEPANQGAWPFIA
;
A
#
# COMPACT_ATOMS: atom_id res chain seq x y z
N GLN A 1 -2.18 -8.78 17.70
CA GLN A 1 -1.01 -9.12 18.54
C GLN A 1 -1.42 -9.75 19.86
N VAL A 2 -2.28 -9.11 20.67
CA VAL A 2 -2.70 -9.65 21.99
C VAL A 2 -3.27 -11.07 21.92
N HIS A 3 -4.11 -11.37 20.92
CA HIS A 3 -4.69 -12.71 20.72
C HIS A 3 -3.81 -13.69 19.94
N ASN A 4 -2.61 -13.28 19.51
CA ASN A 4 -1.70 -14.18 18.80
C ASN A 4 -0.89 -15.00 19.83
N PRO A 5 -0.92 -16.34 19.78
CA PRO A 5 -0.13 -17.18 20.70
C PRO A 5 1.38 -16.99 20.52
N HIS A 6 1.82 -16.46 19.38
CA HIS A 6 3.21 -16.11 19.12
C HIS A 6 3.44 -14.62 19.41
N HIS A 7 4.06 -14.33 20.55
CA HIS A 7 4.42 -12.97 20.92
C HIS A 7 5.68 -12.52 20.17
N LYS A 8 5.51 -11.54 19.28
CA LYS A 8 6.61 -10.85 18.60
C LYS A 8 6.45 -9.34 18.77
N PRO A 9 7.55 -8.58 18.91
CA PRO A 9 7.49 -7.13 18.84
C PRO A 9 6.82 -6.69 17.52
N LEU A 10 5.92 -5.71 17.62
CA LEU A 10 5.31 -5.07 16.48
C LEU A 10 5.76 -3.62 16.47
N ILE A 11 6.56 -3.25 15.46
CA ILE A 11 6.99 -1.89 15.25
C ILE A 11 5.96 -1.22 14.32
N VAL A 12 5.32 -0.16 14.80
CA VAL A 12 4.27 0.57 14.06
C VAL A 12 4.73 2.01 13.84
N PHE A 13 4.82 2.41 12.58
CA PHE A 13 5.06 3.80 12.20
C PHE A 13 3.74 4.57 12.27
N THR A 14 3.44 5.15 13.43
CA THR A 14 2.14 5.79 13.66
C THR A 14 2.02 7.12 12.90
N PRO A 15 0.85 7.38 12.28
CA PRO A 15 0.67 8.57 11.47
C PRO A 15 0.42 9.82 12.32
N LYS A 16 0.76 10.99 11.74
CA LYS A 16 0.40 12.31 12.29
C LYS A 16 -0.69 12.99 11.48
N SER A 17 -0.46 13.21 10.19
CA SER A 17 -1.42 13.91 9.31
C SER A 17 -2.71 13.12 9.06
N MET A 18 -2.62 11.78 8.99
CA MET A 18 -3.76 10.92 8.67
C MET A 18 -4.85 10.91 9.76
N LEU A 19 -4.55 11.40 10.98
CA LEU A 19 -5.51 11.45 12.09
C LEU A 19 -6.76 12.29 11.80
N ARG A 20 -6.69 13.22 10.83
CA ARG A 20 -7.81 14.08 10.44
C ARG A 20 -8.10 14.04 8.94
N LEU A 21 -7.40 13.18 8.20
CA LEU A 21 -7.57 13.08 6.75
C LEU A 21 -8.85 12.31 6.45
N LYS A 22 -9.83 12.94 5.78
CA LYS A 22 -11.11 12.30 5.46
C LYS A 22 -10.95 11.03 4.63
N ALA A 23 -10.00 11.02 3.69
CA ALA A 23 -9.71 9.85 2.86
C ALA A 23 -9.17 8.65 3.66
N ALA A 24 -8.62 8.89 4.86
CA ALA A 24 -8.10 7.86 5.75
C ALA A 24 -9.14 7.31 6.74
N ALA A 25 -10.44 7.53 6.47
CA ALA A 25 -11.52 6.98 7.26
C ALA A 25 -11.87 5.55 6.78
N SER A 26 -12.22 4.68 7.73
CA SER A 26 -12.72 3.33 7.48
C SER A 26 -14.20 3.24 7.84
N SER A 27 -14.95 2.41 7.13
CA SER A 27 -16.33 2.09 7.50
C SER A 27 -16.36 1.11 8.68
N ILE A 28 -17.52 0.97 9.33
CA ILE A 28 -17.68 0.09 10.50
C ILE A 28 -17.47 -1.39 10.10
N GLU A 29 -17.88 -1.75 8.90
CA GLU A 29 -17.83 -3.11 8.37
C GLU A 29 -16.38 -3.62 8.24
N GLU A 30 -15.42 -2.73 7.99
CA GLU A 30 -13.99 -3.05 7.95
C GLU A 30 -13.42 -3.44 9.32
N PHE A 31 -14.12 -3.11 10.42
CA PHE A 31 -13.74 -3.50 11.78
C PHE A 31 -14.48 -4.74 12.29
N THR A 32 -15.65 -5.05 11.73
CA THR A 32 -16.47 -6.20 12.15
C THR A 32 -16.23 -7.43 11.31
N SER A 33 -15.66 -7.27 10.11
CA SER A 33 -15.38 -8.36 9.17
C SER A 33 -14.00 -8.21 8.54
N GLY A 34 -13.41 -9.35 8.14
CA GLY A 34 -12.07 -9.38 7.55
C GLY A 34 -10.94 -9.41 8.58
N GLY A 35 -9.82 -8.78 8.25
CA GLY A 35 -8.63 -8.79 9.09
C GLY A 35 -7.51 -7.90 8.54
N PHE A 36 -6.37 -7.89 9.23
CA PHE A 36 -5.22 -7.13 8.78
C PHE A 36 -4.77 -7.59 7.38
N ARG A 37 -4.70 -6.64 6.45
CA ARG A 37 -4.25 -6.86 5.07
C ARG A 37 -2.80 -6.39 4.96
N PRO A 38 -1.82 -7.29 4.77
CA PRO A 38 -0.41 -6.89 4.69
C PRO A 38 -0.08 -6.15 3.39
N VAL A 39 -0.90 -6.33 2.36
CA VAL A 39 -0.87 -5.62 1.08
C VAL A 39 -2.30 -5.18 0.78
N ILE A 40 -2.49 -3.93 0.35
CA ILE A 40 -3.77 -3.43 -0.12
C ILE A 40 -3.61 -2.98 -1.56
N GLY A 41 -4.35 -3.65 -2.45
CA GLY A 41 -4.41 -3.36 -3.87
C GLY A 41 -5.17 -2.09 -4.22
N ASP A 42 -5.25 -1.85 -5.53
CA ASP A 42 -5.92 -0.69 -6.10
C ASP A 42 -7.24 -1.08 -6.77
N ALA A 43 -8.35 -0.52 -6.26
CA ALA A 43 -9.69 -0.78 -6.79
C ALA A 43 -10.20 0.32 -7.73
N SER A 44 -9.41 1.38 -7.95
CA SER A 44 -9.85 2.57 -8.70
C SER A 44 -9.49 2.52 -10.20
N VAL A 45 -8.66 1.57 -10.60
CA VAL A 45 -8.20 1.38 -11.98
C VAL A 45 -8.66 0.05 -12.55
N LYS A 46 -8.81 -0.02 -13.87
CA LYS A 46 -9.08 -1.28 -14.56
C LYS A 46 -7.77 -2.01 -14.78
N ALA A 47 -7.71 -3.26 -14.32
CA ALA A 47 -6.53 -4.13 -14.40
C ALA A 47 -5.86 -4.17 -15.79
N GLU A 48 -6.66 -4.19 -16.85
CA GLU A 48 -6.22 -4.26 -18.25
C GLU A 48 -5.56 -2.96 -18.77
N ASP A 49 -5.90 -1.81 -18.19
CA ASP A 49 -5.36 -0.51 -18.61
C ASP A 49 -4.02 -0.21 -17.92
N VAL A 50 -3.71 -0.90 -16.83
CA VAL A 50 -2.52 -0.63 -16.00
C VAL A 50 -1.23 -0.98 -16.75
N ARG A 51 -0.37 0.03 -16.91
CA ARG A 51 0.99 -0.06 -17.46
C ARG A 51 2.07 0.09 -16.40
N LYS A 52 1.73 0.72 -15.27
CA LYS A 52 2.66 1.07 -14.19
C LYS A 52 2.08 0.69 -12.84
N VAL A 53 2.88 0.03 -12.02
CA VAL A 53 2.56 -0.28 -10.63
C VAL A 53 3.50 0.49 -9.71
N VAL A 54 2.93 1.28 -8.81
CA VAL A 54 3.66 2.04 -7.79
C VAL A 54 3.38 1.42 -6.43
N PHE A 55 4.40 0.87 -5.81
CA PHE A 55 4.38 0.43 -4.42
C PHE A 55 4.66 1.60 -3.49
N VAL A 56 3.93 1.66 -2.38
CA VAL A 56 4.09 2.70 -1.36
C VAL A 56 3.77 2.12 0.02
N SER A 57 4.30 2.74 1.08
CA SER A 57 3.93 2.44 2.45
C SER A 57 3.58 3.73 3.19
N GLY A 58 2.53 3.70 4.00
CA GLY A 58 2.14 4.82 4.85
C GLY A 58 1.48 5.97 4.09
N LYS A 59 1.65 7.20 4.61
CA LYS A 59 0.79 8.35 4.26
C LYS A 59 0.92 8.82 2.81
N LEU A 60 2.08 8.60 2.17
CA LEU A 60 2.34 9.04 0.80
C LEU A 60 1.32 8.47 -0.20
N TYR A 61 0.70 7.32 0.12
CA TYR A 61 -0.40 6.77 -0.68
C TYR A 61 -1.46 7.83 -1.01
N TYR A 62 -1.92 8.59 -0.01
CA TYR A 62 -3.02 9.54 -0.20
C TYR A 62 -2.62 10.71 -1.10
N ASP A 63 -1.36 11.14 -1.03
CA ASP A 63 -0.84 12.21 -1.88
C ASP A 63 -0.70 11.74 -3.34
N LEU A 64 -0.24 10.49 -3.54
CA LEU A 64 -0.15 9.87 -4.87
C LEU A 64 -1.52 9.62 -5.49
N ASP A 65 -2.47 9.13 -4.70
CA ASP A 65 -3.84 8.83 -5.14
C ASP A 65 -4.57 10.11 -5.58
N ALA A 66 -4.50 11.17 -4.76
CA ALA A 66 -5.09 12.47 -5.08
C ALA A 66 -4.48 13.10 -6.34
N GLU A 67 -3.15 13.02 -6.52
CA GLU A 67 -2.50 13.53 -7.73
C GLU A 67 -2.83 12.70 -8.98
N ARG A 68 -2.94 11.37 -8.84
CA ARG A 68 -3.38 10.50 -9.93
C ARG A 68 -4.80 10.83 -10.37
N GLU A 69 -5.74 10.98 -9.43
CA GLU A 69 -7.12 11.38 -9.71
C GLU A 69 -7.16 12.73 -10.43
N LYS A 70 -6.42 13.72 -9.94
CA LYS A 70 -6.33 15.06 -10.56
C LYS A 70 -5.78 15.03 -11.99
N ARG A 71 -4.90 14.07 -12.30
CA ARG A 71 -4.37 13.87 -13.66
C ARG A 71 -5.30 13.07 -14.57
N GLY A 72 -6.32 12.41 -14.01
CA GLY A 72 -7.12 11.43 -14.74
C GLY A 72 -6.28 10.23 -15.22
N ASP A 73 -5.21 9.89 -14.49
CA ASP A 73 -4.35 8.77 -14.85
C ASP A 73 -5.01 7.44 -14.47
N THR A 74 -5.29 6.63 -15.50
CA THR A 74 -5.94 5.32 -15.40
C THR A 74 -4.97 4.16 -15.62
N GLU A 75 -3.72 4.45 -16.01
CA GLU A 75 -2.70 3.46 -16.35
C GLU A 75 -1.75 3.16 -15.18
N THR A 76 -1.84 3.92 -14.08
CA THR A 76 -1.03 3.73 -12.87
C THR A 76 -1.84 3.15 -11.71
N ALA A 77 -1.52 1.92 -11.30
CA ALA A 77 -2.00 1.32 -10.06
C ALA A 77 -1.08 1.68 -8.87
N ILE A 78 -1.65 1.98 -7.71
CA ILE A 78 -0.93 2.29 -6.47
C ILE A 78 -1.23 1.19 -5.44
N ILE A 79 -0.23 0.38 -5.12
CA ILE A 79 -0.33 -0.74 -4.18
C ILE A 79 0.31 -0.33 -2.85
N ARG A 80 -0.44 -0.51 -1.75
CA ARG A 80 0.06 -0.25 -0.39
C ARG A 80 0.68 -1.50 0.23
N LEU A 81 1.90 -1.39 0.73
CA LEU A 81 2.53 -2.38 1.59
C LEU A 81 2.34 -1.95 3.05
N GLU A 82 1.33 -2.50 3.71
CA GLU A 82 1.01 -2.22 5.12
C GLU A 82 1.91 -3.02 6.09
N ARG A 83 2.46 -4.15 5.62
CA ARG A 83 3.47 -4.93 6.35
C ARG A 83 4.78 -4.96 5.58
N LEU A 84 5.80 -4.28 6.12
CA LEU A 84 7.15 -4.35 5.57
C LEU A 84 7.91 -5.61 6.03
N TYR A 85 7.67 -6.07 7.27
CA TYR A 85 8.34 -7.26 7.81
C TYR A 85 7.41 -8.15 8.65
N PRO A 86 7.46 -9.49 8.49
CA PRO A 86 8.11 -10.20 7.38
C PRO A 86 7.46 -9.85 6.04
N LEU A 87 8.26 -9.84 4.97
CA LEU A 87 7.81 -9.40 3.65
C LEU A 87 6.65 -10.29 3.14
N PRO A 88 5.49 -9.71 2.77
CA PRO A 88 4.32 -10.45 2.32
C PRO A 88 4.45 -10.85 0.83
N GLY A 89 5.43 -11.69 0.51
CA GLY A 89 5.76 -12.04 -0.88
C GLY A 89 4.59 -12.68 -1.65
N VAL A 90 3.81 -13.55 -1.01
CA VAL A 90 2.66 -14.21 -1.65
C VAL A 90 1.58 -13.19 -2.01
N GLU A 91 1.29 -12.27 -1.09
CA GLU A 91 0.27 -11.24 -1.27
C GLU A 91 0.71 -10.19 -2.30
N ILE A 92 1.99 -9.82 -2.31
CA ILE A 92 2.57 -8.92 -3.34
C ILE A 92 2.44 -9.57 -4.73
N GLN A 93 2.83 -10.84 -4.88
CA GLN A 93 2.74 -11.55 -6.16
C GLN A 93 1.29 -11.69 -6.64
N ALA A 94 0.36 -12.01 -5.73
CA ALA A 94 -1.06 -12.09 -6.04
C ALA A 94 -1.62 -10.73 -6.51
N GLU A 95 -1.17 -9.62 -5.92
CA GLU A 95 -1.60 -8.28 -6.33
C GLU A 95 -1.03 -7.88 -7.68
N ILE A 96 0.26 -8.12 -7.93
CA ILE A 96 0.91 -7.84 -9.22
C ILE A 96 0.27 -8.64 -10.35
N ALA A 97 -0.07 -9.91 -10.11
CA ALA A 97 -0.66 -10.80 -11.11
C ALA A 97 -2.00 -10.30 -11.67
N LYS A 98 -2.67 -9.35 -10.99
CA LYS A 98 -3.88 -8.71 -11.50
C LYS A 98 -3.61 -7.79 -12.70
N TYR A 99 -2.38 -7.32 -12.89
CA TYR A 99 -2.02 -6.34 -13.92
C TYR A 99 -1.14 -6.98 -15.00
N PRO A 100 -1.70 -7.78 -15.93
CA PRO A 100 -0.91 -8.54 -16.92
C PRO A 100 -0.16 -7.64 -17.91
N ASN A 101 -0.58 -6.38 -18.02
CA ASN A 101 -0.09 -5.38 -18.95
C ASN A 101 0.92 -4.41 -18.32
N ALA A 102 1.26 -4.59 -17.04
CA ALA A 102 2.20 -3.74 -16.34
C ALA A 102 3.63 -3.97 -16.84
N GLU A 103 4.31 -2.89 -17.23
CA GLU A 103 5.68 -2.92 -17.74
C GLU A 103 6.69 -2.34 -16.74
N LYS A 104 6.20 -1.57 -15.77
CA LYS A 104 7.03 -0.80 -14.83
C LYS A 104 6.55 -0.96 -13.40
N TYR A 105 7.50 -1.25 -12.52
CA TYR A 105 7.30 -1.34 -11.08
C TYR A 105 8.17 -0.30 -10.39
N LEU A 106 7.58 0.52 -9.52
CA LEU A 106 8.30 1.57 -8.80
C LEU A 106 8.03 1.45 -7.31
N TRP A 107 9.02 1.81 -6.50
CA TRP A 107 8.84 2.08 -5.08
C TRP A 107 8.82 3.59 -4.86
N ALA A 108 7.73 4.09 -4.29
CA ALA A 108 7.59 5.49 -3.90
C ALA A 108 7.68 5.63 -2.38
N GLN A 109 8.53 6.55 -1.92
CA GLN A 109 8.66 6.90 -0.51
C GLN A 109 9.01 8.38 -0.35
N GLU A 110 8.67 8.96 0.81
CA GLU A 110 9.04 10.35 1.16
C GLU A 110 10.43 10.39 1.79
N GLU A 111 10.83 9.29 2.41
CA GLU A 111 12.12 9.14 3.04
C GLU A 111 13.24 9.19 2.00
N PRO A 112 14.40 9.79 2.33
CA PRO A 112 15.58 9.75 1.47
C PRO A 112 15.95 8.31 1.06
N ALA A 113 16.64 8.14 -0.08
CA ALA A 113 16.98 6.83 -0.61
C ALA A 113 17.81 5.95 0.36
N ASN A 114 18.57 6.55 1.27
CA ASN A 114 19.32 5.82 2.31
C ASN A 114 18.52 5.59 3.61
N GLN A 115 17.22 5.87 3.60
CA GLN A 115 16.27 5.71 4.70
C GLN A 115 14.97 5.05 4.19
N GLY A 116 13.98 4.97 5.07
CA GLY A 116 12.70 4.34 4.76
C GLY A 116 12.85 2.85 4.50
N ALA A 117 11.96 2.30 3.69
CA ALA A 117 11.97 0.87 3.38
C ALA A 117 12.81 0.54 2.14
N TRP A 118 13.21 1.53 1.33
CA TRP A 118 13.92 1.29 0.07
C TRP A 118 15.14 0.36 0.21
N PRO A 119 16.08 0.55 1.17
CA PRO A 119 17.22 -0.36 1.32
C PRO A 119 16.87 -1.81 1.63
N PHE A 120 15.64 -2.08 2.10
CA PHE A 120 15.14 -3.42 2.39
C PHE A 120 14.28 -4.01 1.26
N ILE A 121 13.57 -3.16 0.51
CA ILE A 121 12.66 -3.56 -0.57
C ILE A 121 13.38 -3.74 -1.92
N ALA A 122 14.45 -2.96 -2.16
CA ALA A 122 15.21 -2.92 -3.41
C ALA A 122 15.94 -4.22 -3.74
#